data_AF-A0A5C7T173-F1
#
_entry.id   AF-A0A5C7T173-F1
#
_cell.length_a   1.000
_cell.length_b   1.000
_cell.length_c   1.000
_cell.angle_alpha   90.00
_cell.angle_beta   90.00
_cell.angle_gamma   90.00
#
_symmetry.space_group_name_H-M   'P 1'
#
loop_
_entity.id
_entity.type
_entity.pdbx_description
1 polymer ?
#
loop_
_entity_poly.entity_id
_entity_poly.type
_entity_poly.pdbx_seq_one_letter_code
_entity_poly.pdbx_strand_id
1 'polypeptide(L)'
;MSTHSDSDAYRLAEAFNYPFGELVTAYLTDAVIVSCCGFGVMHRHAKAEPSGRFQDGHRLRTSDILHAEQHGPYWALRTLSGSFYVIVSFHPHGGRQSLEAFLKLREQGVHPTPQRLQ
;
A
#
# COMPACT_ATOMS: atom_id res chain seq x y z
N MET A 1 11.92 -23.47 -1.69
CA MET A 1 10.88 -22.48 -2.04
C MET A 1 10.80 -21.45 -0.92
N SER A 2 11.69 -20.44 -0.87
CA SER A 2 11.73 -19.47 0.26
C SER A 2 12.43 -18.12 -0.02
N THR A 3 12.73 -17.75 -1.27
CA THR A 3 13.56 -16.54 -1.52
C THR A 3 12.80 -15.22 -1.44
N HIS A 4 11.47 -15.24 -1.59
CA HIS A 4 10.65 -14.02 -1.61
C HIS A 4 10.35 -13.49 -0.20
N SER A 5 10.01 -14.38 0.75
CA SER A 5 9.68 -13.99 2.13
C SER A 5 10.88 -13.41 2.89
N ASP A 6 12.06 -14.00 2.71
CA ASP A 6 13.29 -13.56 3.39
C ASP A 6 13.74 -12.19 2.87
N SER A 7 13.52 -11.95 1.56
CA SER A 7 13.79 -10.67 0.93
C SER A 7 12.84 -9.58 1.42
N ASP A 8 11.57 -9.91 1.66
CA ASP A 8 10.58 -8.96 2.16
C ASP A 8 10.76 -8.64 3.64
N ALA A 9 11.18 -9.60 4.46
CA ALA A 9 11.54 -9.34 5.86
C ALA A 9 12.68 -8.31 5.98
N TYR A 10 13.72 -8.43 5.14
CA TYR A 10 14.80 -7.45 5.08
C TYR A 10 14.31 -6.07 4.62
N ARG A 11 13.53 -6.00 3.54
CA ARG A 11 12.96 -4.72 3.05
C ARG A 11 12.03 -4.08 4.07
N LEU A 12 11.26 -4.87 4.81
CA LEU A 12 10.40 -4.37 5.89
C LEU A 12 11.24 -3.73 7.00
N ALA A 13 12.31 -4.39 7.43
CA ALA A 13 13.22 -3.83 8.43
C ALA A 13 13.82 -2.49 7.98
N GLU A 14 14.24 -2.38 6.72
CA GLU A 14 14.72 -1.12 6.14
C GLU A 14 13.61 -0.06 6.09
N ALA A 15 12.40 -0.42 5.63
CA ALA A 15 11.26 0.49 5.53
C ALA A 15 10.81 1.01 6.90
N PHE A 16 10.88 0.18 7.95
CA PHE A 16 10.53 0.60 9.31
C PHE A 16 11.46 1.67 9.88
N ASN A 17 12.68 1.77 9.37
CA ASN A 17 13.67 2.77 9.79
C ASN A 17 13.77 3.94 8.80
N TYR A 18 13.01 3.92 7.71
CA TYR A 18 13.05 4.96 6.68
C TYR A 18 12.26 6.22 7.11
N PRO A 19 12.81 7.43 6.95
CA PRO A 19 12.18 8.67 7.40
C PRO A 19 11.16 9.20 6.39
N PHE A 20 9.93 8.67 6.41
CA PHE A 20 8.85 9.11 5.52
C PHE A 20 8.29 10.51 5.81
N GLY A 21 8.68 11.15 6.93
CA GLY A 21 8.23 12.49 7.30
C GLY A 21 6.82 12.56 7.92
N GLU A 22 6.08 11.45 7.97
CA GLU A 22 4.80 11.33 8.66
C GLU A 22 4.56 9.91 9.20
N LEU A 23 3.49 9.75 9.98
CA LEU A 23 3.12 8.47 10.55
C LEU A 23 2.60 7.50 9.48
N VAL A 24 3.32 6.41 9.25
CA VAL A 24 2.88 5.29 8.41
C VAL A 24 1.71 4.57 9.08
N THR A 25 0.58 4.50 8.37
CA THR A 25 -0.61 3.75 8.80
C THR A 25 -0.34 2.26 8.77
N ALA A 26 0.27 1.74 7.70
CA ALA A 26 0.82 0.39 7.62
C ALA A 26 1.76 0.24 6.43
N TYR A 27 2.57 -0.81 6.48
CA TYR A 27 3.45 -1.25 5.40
C TYR A 27 2.81 -2.43 4.68
N LEU A 28 2.93 -2.47 3.36
CA LEU A 28 2.29 -3.46 2.49
C LEU A 28 3.36 -4.25 1.72
N THR A 29 3.34 -5.58 1.87
CA THR A 29 4.04 -6.50 0.95
C THR A 29 3.03 -7.17 0.02
N ASP A 30 3.52 -7.77 -1.07
CA ASP A 30 2.68 -8.39 -2.11
C ASP A 30 1.60 -7.43 -2.64
N ALA A 31 1.95 -6.15 -2.79
CA ALA A 31 0.98 -5.13 -3.11
C ALA A 31 0.48 -5.22 -4.56
N VAL A 32 -0.81 -4.96 -4.75
CA VAL A 32 -1.47 -4.79 -6.05
C VAL A 32 -2.51 -3.69 -5.95
N ILE A 33 -2.70 -2.93 -7.04
CA ILE A 33 -3.71 -1.89 -7.14
C ILE A 33 -4.85 -2.37 -8.05
N VAL A 34 -6.07 -2.36 -7.52
CA VAL A 34 -7.28 -2.78 -8.23
C VAL A 34 -8.40 -1.82 -7.90
N SER A 35 -9.12 -1.34 -8.91
CA SER A 35 -10.26 -0.41 -8.75
C SER A 35 -9.93 0.80 -7.87
N CYS A 36 -8.78 1.44 -8.13
CA CYS A 36 -8.23 2.56 -7.35
C CYS A 36 -7.91 2.26 -5.88
N CYS A 37 -7.94 1.00 -5.42
CA CYS A 37 -7.57 0.61 -4.05
C CYS A 37 -6.27 -0.16 -4.04
N GLY A 38 -5.50 -0.01 -2.96
CA GLY A 38 -4.36 -0.87 -2.65
C GLY A 38 -4.82 -2.13 -1.95
N PHE A 39 -4.25 -3.26 -2.34
CA PHE A 39 -4.36 -4.54 -1.66
C PHE A 39 -2.97 -5.06 -1.35
N GLY A 40 -2.79 -5.74 -0.22
CA GLY A 40 -1.51 -6.33 0.15
C GLY A 40 -1.55 -7.02 1.50
N VAL A 41 -0.46 -7.67 1.87
CA VAL A 41 -0.23 -8.18 3.22
C VAL A 41 0.28 -7.02 4.07
N MET A 42 -0.39 -6.78 5.20
CA MET A 42 -0.17 -5.62 6.03
C MET A 42 0.74 -5.92 7.21
N HIS A 43 1.60 -4.95 7.53
CA HIS A 43 2.56 -5.01 8.64
C HIS A 43 2.59 -3.69 9.41
N ARG A 44 2.76 -3.78 10.73
CA ARG A 44 2.81 -2.68 11.69
C ARG A 44 1.69 -1.66 11.50
N HIS A 45 0.44 -2.13 11.47
CA HIS A 45 -0.68 -1.20 11.37
C HIS A 45 -0.78 -0.33 12.62
N ALA A 46 -0.91 0.98 12.47
CA ALA A 46 -0.94 1.96 13.56
C ALA A 46 -2.10 1.77 14.56
N LYS A 47 -3.10 0.97 14.18
CA LYS A 47 -4.26 0.61 15.02
C LYS A 47 -4.36 -0.90 15.29
N ALA A 48 -3.25 -1.64 15.21
CA ALA A 48 -3.24 -3.06 15.58
C ALA A 48 -3.69 -3.23 17.04
N GLU A 49 -4.68 -4.09 17.26
CA GLU A 49 -5.25 -4.36 18.58
C GLU A 49 -4.92 -5.80 19.03
N PRO A 50 -4.80 -6.06 20.34
CA PRO A 50 -4.61 -7.41 20.88
C PRO A 50 -5.73 -8.39 20.48
N SER A 51 -6.91 -7.87 20.17
CA SER A 51 -8.11 -8.63 19.77
C SER A 51 -7.99 -9.35 18.43
N GLY A 52 -6.97 -9.06 17.61
CA GLY A 52 -6.85 -9.59 16.25
C GLY A 52 -7.02 -8.54 15.18
N ARG A 53 -7.64 -7.40 15.51
CA ARG A 53 -7.91 -6.36 14.53
C ARG A 53 -6.60 -5.72 14.06
N PHE A 54 -6.43 -5.71 12.74
CA PHE A 54 -5.24 -5.20 12.07
C PHE A 54 -3.92 -5.86 12.53
N GLN A 55 -3.93 -7.15 12.88
CA GLN A 55 -2.69 -7.88 13.11
C GLN A 55 -1.86 -8.03 11.83
N ASP A 56 -0.55 -8.16 12.02
CA ASP A 56 0.41 -8.36 10.93
C ASP A 56 0.15 -9.68 10.19
N GLY A 57 0.46 -9.69 8.89
CA GLY A 57 0.29 -10.86 8.03
C GLY A 57 -1.12 -11.01 7.44
N HIS A 58 -2.10 -10.22 7.89
CA HIS A 58 -3.43 -10.19 7.28
C HIS A 58 -3.45 -9.39 5.97
N ARG A 59 -4.32 -9.79 5.03
CA ARG A 59 -4.58 -9.02 3.82
C ARG A 59 -5.44 -7.79 4.15
N LEU A 60 -5.02 -6.63 3.65
CA LEU A 60 -5.74 -5.37 3.75
C LEU A 60 -6.22 -4.92 2.37
N ARG A 61 -7.41 -4.32 2.34
CA ARG A 61 -7.85 -3.42 1.25
C ARG A 61 -7.89 -2.00 1.79
N THR A 62 -7.24 -1.06 1.11
CA THR A 62 -7.34 0.36 1.45
C THR A 62 -8.66 0.98 0.95
N SER A 63 -9.02 2.17 1.44
CA SER A 63 -9.95 3.02 0.68
C SER A 63 -9.30 3.47 -0.64
N ASP A 64 -10.06 4.15 -1.50
CA ASP A 64 -9.56 4.70 -2.77
C ASP A 64 -8.28 5.51 -2.56
N ILE A 65 -7.31 5.29 -3.45
CA ILE A 65 -6.03 6.00 -3.50
C ILE A 65 -6.27 7.35 -4.16
N LEU A 66 -5.95 8.43 -3.43
CA LEU A 66 -5.98 9.79 -3.94
C LEU A 66 -4.66 10.16 -4.62
N HIS A 67 -3.54 9.73 -4.02
CA HIS A 67 -2.20 10.01 -4.52
C HIS A 67 -1.28 8.83 -4.28
N ALA A 68 -0.37 8.60 -5.23
CA ALA A 68 0.73 7.66 -5.10
C ALA A 68 2.01 8.41 -5.47
N GLU A 69 3.01 8.36 -4.60
CA GLU A 69 4.29 9.06 -4.75
C GLU A 69 5.46 8.17 -4.38
N GLN A 70 6.62 8.43 -4.97
CA GLN A 70 7.82 7.68 -4.69
C GLN A 70 8.62 8.36 -3.57
N HIS A 71 8.91 7.61 -2.51
CA HIS A 71 9.74 8.00 -1.36
C HIS A 71 10.97 7.09 -1.31
N GLY A 72 12.08 7.54 -1.91
CA GLY A 72 13.28 6.73 -2.06
C GLY A 72 13.00 5.44 -2.84
N PRO A 73 13.26 4.25 -2.27
CA PRO A 73 12.97 2.98 -2.94
C PRO A 73 11.50 2.54 -2.81
N TYR A 74 10.68 3.25 -2.02
CA TYR A 74 9.31 2.85 -1.69
C TYR A 74 8.27 3.68 -2.45
N TRP A 75 7.09 3.10 -2.62
CA TRP A 75 5.91 3.85 -3.05
C TRP A 75 5.01 4.11 -1.85
N ALA A 76 4.55 5.34 -1.70
CA ALA A 76 3.63 5.72 -0.65
C ALA A 76 2.26 6.07 -1.24
N LEU A 77 1.20 5.63 -0.58
CA LEU A 77 -0.19 5.82 -0.98
C LEU A 77 -0.90 6.70 0.05
N ARG A 78 -1.53 7.77 -0.41
CA ARG A 78 -2.52 8.53 0.36
C ARG A 78 -3.91 8.13 -0.07
N THR A 79 -4.75 7.79 0.89
CA THR A 79 -6.08 7.26 0.61
C THR A 79 -7.19 8.21 1.07
N LEU A 80 -8.40 8.01 0.54
CA LEU A 80 -9.57 8.82 0.85
C LEU A 80 -9.90 8.90 2.35
N SER A 81 -9.59 7.85 3.11
CA SER A 81 -9.73 7.84 4.58
C SER A 81 -8.69 8.70 5.32
N GLY A 82 -7.77 9.36 4.61
CA GLY A 82 -6.64 10.09 5.19
C GLY A 82 -5.51 9.17 5.67
N SER A 83 -5.49 7.90 5.23
CA SER A 83 -4.45 6.95 5.62
C SER A 83 -3.23 7.03 4.70
N PHE A 84 -2.07 6.72 5.27
CA PHE A 84 -0.77 6.76 4.60
C PHE A 84 -0.14 5.36 4.62
N TYR A 85 -0.08 4.69 3.46
CA TYR A 85 0.45 3.33 3.34
C TYR A 85 1.76 3.32 2.56
N VAL A 86 2.70 2.47 2.98
CA VAL A 86 3.98 2.28 2.28
C VAL A 86 3.99 0.91 1.61
N ILE A 87 4.20 0.87 0.29
CA ILE A 87 4.43 -0.36 -0.46
C ILE A 87 5.91 -0.73 -0.34
N VAL A 88 6.16 -1.89 0.26
CA VAL A 88 7.50 -2.48 0.46
C VAL A 88 7.85 -3.46 -0.66
N SER A 89 6.87 -4.25 -1.11
CA SER A 89 7.01 -5.15 -2.25
C SER A 89 5.73 -5.23 -3.06
N PHE A 90 5.87 -5.47 -4.36
CA PHE A 90 4.75 -5.70 -5.27
C PHE A 90 4.53 -7.19 -5.44
N HIS A 91 3.27 -7.59 -5.62
CA HIS A 91 2.94 -8.96 -5.99
C HIS A 91 3.71 -9.36 -7.27
N PRO A 92 4.38 -10.53 -7.30
CA PRO A 92 5.26 -10.91 -8.42
C PRO A 92 4.51 -11.07 -9.75
N HIS A 93 3.21 -11.36 -9.70
CA HIS A 93 2.35 -11.45 -10.88
C HIS A 93 1.53 -10.16 -11.03
N GLY A 94 2.15 -9.09 -11.52
CA GLY A 94 1.40 -7.90 -11.96
C GLY A 94 1.28 -6.75 -10.96
N GLY A 95 1.84 -6.87 -9.74
CA GLY A 95 1.70 -5.81 -8.72
C GLY A 95 2.29 -4.48 -9.17
N ARG A 96 3.49 -4.49 -9.76
CA ARG A 96 4.14 -3.28 -10.27
C ARG A 96 3.37 -2.67 -11.45
N GLN A 97 2.97 -3.52 -12.40
CA GLN A 97 2.21 -3.13 -13.59
C GLN A 97 0.87 -2.50 -13.20
N SER A 98 0.25 -2.96 -12.11
CA SER A 98 -1.00 -2.39 -11.60
C SER A 98 -0.84 -0.96 -11.09
N LEU A 99 0.29 -0.62 -10.46
CA LEU A 99 0.61 0.76 -10.08
C LEU A 99 0.83 1.63 -11.32
N GLU A 100 1.59 1.15 -12.30
CA GLU A 100 1.85 1.90 -13.53
C GLU A 100 0.55 2.19 -14.30
N ALA A 101 -0.35 1.20 -14.37
CA ALA A 101 -1.68 1.38 -14.93
C ALA A 101 -2.51 2.42 -14.16
N PHE A 102 -2.48 2.36 -12.82
CA PHE A 102 -3.16 3.35 -11.98
C PHE A 102 -2.63 4.78 -12.23
N LEU A 103 -1.31 4.97 -12.24
CA LEU A 103 -0.69 6.27 -12.47
C LEU A 103 -1.07 6.82 -13.85
N LYS A 104 -1.02 5.99 -14.90
CA LYS A 104 -1.42 6.38 -16.25
C LYS A 104 -2.88 6.82 -16.33
N LEU A 105 -3.80 6.12 -15.66
CA LEU A 105 -5.21 6.51 -15.62
C LEU A 105 -5.41 7.84 -14.88
N ARG A 106 -4.65 8.08 -13.80
CA ARG A 106 -4.69 9.34 -13.05
C ARG A 106 -4.19 10.52 -13.88
N GLU A 107 -3.11 10.34 -14.65
CA GLU A 107 -2.61 11.34 -15.60
C GLU A 107 -3.64 11.70 -16.68
N GLN A 108 -4.47 10.73 -17.08
CA GLN A 108 -5.56 10.92 -18.04
C GLN A 108 -6.81 11.59 -17.45
N GLY A 109 -6.78 12.00 -16.18
CA GLY A 109 -7.91 12.65 -15.51
C GLY A 109 -9.05 11.68 -15.12
N VAL A 110 -8.80 10.37 -15.14
CA VAL A 110 -9.76 9.39 -14.63
C VAL A 110 -9.69 9.41 -13.10
N HIS A 111 -10.66 10.08 -12.51
CA HIS A 111 -10.82 10.18 -11.06
C HIS A 111 -11.80 9.13 -10.54
N PRO A 112 -11.66 8.66 -9.28
CA PRO A 112 -12.67 7.79 -8.68
C PRO A 112 -14.04 8.46 -8.76
N THR A 113 -15.05 7.67 -9.10
CA THR A 113 -16.43 8.13 -9.19
C THR A 113 -16.83 8.76 -7.85
N PRO A 114 -17.37 9.99 -7.83
CA PRO A 114 -17.82 10.62 -6.59
C PRO A 114 -18.82 9.70 -5.86
N GLN A 115 -18.62 9.51 -4.55
CA GLN A 115 -19.46 8.63 -3.73
C GLN A 115 -20.91 9.11 -3.54
N ARG A 116 -21.31 10.24 -4.14
CA ARG A 116 -22.69 10.77 -4.01
C ARG A 116 -23.27 11.22 -5.34
N LEU A 117 -24.03 10.31 -5.95
CA LEU A 117 -25.29 10.60 -6.63
C LEU A 117 -26.37 9.77 -5.92
N GLN A 118 -26.73 10.19 -4.70
CA GLN A 118 -27.95 9.76 -4.00
C GLN A 118 -28.49 10.94 -3.21
#